data_AF-Q23FN6-F1
#
_entry.id   AF-Q23FN6-F1
#
_cell.length_a   1.000
_cell.length_b   1.000
_cell.length_c   1.000
_cell.angle_alpha   90.00
_cell.angle_beta   90.00
_cell.angle_gamma   90.00
#
_symmetry.space_group_name_H-M   'P 1'
#
loop_
_entity.id
_entity.type
_entity.pdbx_description
1 polymer ?
#
loop_
_entity_poly.entity_id
_entity_poly.type
_entity_poly.pdbx_seq_one_letter_code
_entity_poly.pdbx_strand_id
1 'polypeptide(L)'
;MKDQKGDKSVEITVLVELFSTFFEKITFVHPDKEILMKNLSKFKNFLYGNQQNLEKGYEFLQSMKEQYQQYLVENQSTASASNQNGSNLASNNPLTNQGTTQQSFQQYQQQYNAQQRSQQEQQRQQIQQATSSYQNPSIAAQNNIVKTFKFDLSSLNENANLFKIQSIQDFSGVRGEGINPKIALSGSSFNYIREFVSEVNAFYRCIGFRYLEQLIKSQNLAKLQDILKSVQSKKIVLEQYYREQTSIENDAEENIARQQNNDYLRNTFCGYLEYIIESLKKDKSSAELQEILYKIVNGDSAFDTALISFIKEQSVRFIQESDPLYIDFLLSSQELKNDKELIQHIRSQDEPLEITIKIVALALETLINIYTIENNNALTKKDYKFNSLPESSNITLDLLKIKQPYIIYYLIYNQLEGQQLVRVSSQAFINQQQTLQQQQESQQNEQNIYGQKPRQQNSVQTNKANLAQNNAEVRPSQIEDLKVRGGYLKKMLKMFDDNTEDLINKLSSFKDGMNEDEEDEQDEENIEKVLKEQINYSKSRALNFYSNIQTQDRGQNWVNDGISNQ
;
A
#
# COMPACT_ATOMS: atom_id res chain seq x y z
N MET A 1 -38.60 -6.98 14.24
CA MET A 1 -37.70 -5.89 14.69
C MET A 1 -37.08 -6.24 16.05
N LYS A 2 -36.24 -7.28 16.15
CA LYS A 2 -35.55 -7.62 17.41
C LYS A 2 -34.03 -7.82 17.33
N ASP A 3 -33.39 -7.70 16.16
CA ASP A 3 -31.97 -8.09 16.02
C ASP A 3 -30.97 -6.95 15.72
N GLN A 4 -31.38 -5.69 15.67
CA GLN A 4 -30.44 -4.55 15.46
C GLN A 4 -29.67 -4.09 16.72
N LYS A 5 -29.87 -4.75 17.87
CA LYS A 5 -29.15 -4.41 19.12
C LYS A 5 -27.74 -5.01 19.21
N GLY A 6 -27.48 -6.12 18.50
CA GLY A 6 -26.17 -6.80 18.55
C GLY A 6 -25.07 -5.98 17.88
N ASP A 7 -25.34 -5.48 16.67
CA ASP A 7 -24.34 -4.83 15.81
C ASP A 7 -23.74 -3.55 16.43
N LYS A 8 -24.58 -2.69 17.02
CA LYS A 8 -24.15 -1.43 17.65
C LYS A 8 -23.26 -1.64 18.87
N SER A 9 -23.37 -2.79 19.54
CA SER A 9 -22.56 -3.09 20.74
C SER A 9 -21.12 -3.51 20.38
N VAL A 10 -20.96 -4.14 19.21
CA VAL A 10 -19.66 -4.56 18.67
C VAL A 10 -18.87 -3.34 18.20
N GLU A 11 -19.51 -2.41 17.47
CA GLU A 11 -18.88 -1.17 16.99
C GLU A 11 -18.33 -0.29 18.13
N ILE A 12 -19.10 -0.11 19.21
CA ILE A 12 -18.69 0.72 20.35
C ILE A 12 -17.49 0.10 21.07
N THR A 13 -17.52 -1.22 21.31
CA THR A 13 -16.41 -1.93 21.95
C THR A 13 -15.11 -1.76 21.14
N VAL A 14 -15.17 -1.92 19.82
CA VAL A 14 -14.00 -1.75 18.95
C VAL A 14 -13.45 -0.32 19.02
N LEU A 15 -14.31 0.69 18.97
CA LEU A 15 -13.90 2.09 19.07
C LEU A 15 -13.27 2.43 20.43
N VAL A 16 -13.84 1.91 21.53
CA VAL A 16 -13.31 2.11 22.88
C VAL A 16 -11.93 1.50 23.04
N GLU A 17 -11.71 0.29 22.52
CA GLU A 17 -10.41 -0.37 22.59
C GLU A 17 -9.36 0.32 21.69
N LEU A 18 -9.72 0.72 20.47
CA LEU A 18 -8.81 1.48 19.59
C LEU A 18 -8.38 2.81 20.22
N PHE A 19 -9.33 3.55 20.80
CA PHE A 19 -9.02 4.79 21.53
C PHE A 19 -8.12 4.53 22.74
N SER A 20 -8.38 3.46 23.49
CA SER A 20 -7.59 3.09 24.68
C SER A 20 -6.14 2.80 24.33
N THR A 21 -5.91 1.99 23.29
CA THR A 21 -4.55 1.67 22.82
C THR A 21 -3.81 2.91 22.31
N PHE A 22 -4.50 3.80 21.61
CA PHE A 22 -3.92 5.07 21.16
C PHE A 22 -3.53 5.97 22.34
N PHE A 23 -4.44 6.13 23.32
CA PHE A 23 -4.22 6.93 24.51
C PHE A 23 -3.06 6.39 25.37
N GLU A 24 -2.99 5.06 25.54
CA GLU A 24 -1.89 4.39 26.23
C GLU A 24 -0.53 4.70 25.60
N LYS A 25 -0.43 4.66 24.25
CA LYS A 25 0.81 4.95 23.53
C LYS A 25 1.25 6.41 23.71
N ILE A 26 0.32 7.37 23.63
CA ILE A 26 0.64 8.79 23.78
C ILE A 26 1.02 9.14 25.22
N THR A 27 0.36 8.52 26.20
CA THR A 27 0.58 8.81 27.62
C THR A 27 1.72 8.01 28.24
N PHE A 28 2.33 7.08 27.50
CA PHE A 28 3.39 6.20 28.03
C PHE A 28 4.60 6.94 28.60
N VAL A 29 4.94 8.10 28.02
CA VAL A 29 6.06 8.96 28.45
C VAL A 29 5.61 10.19 29.24
N HIS A 30 4.31 10.34 29.50
CA HIS A 30 3.77 11.52 30.18
C HIS A 30 4.08 11.47 31.70
N PRO A 31 4.49 12.59 32.34
CA PRO A 31 4.77 12.64 33.77
C PRO A 31 3.60 12.13 34.62
N ASP A 32 2.37 12.46 34.22
CA ASP A 32 1.13 12.05 34.87
C ASP A 32 0.50 10.75 34.32
N LYS A 33 1.30 9.86 33.71
CA LYS A 33 0.81 8.60 33.09
C LYS A 33 -0.17 7.85 33.98
N GLU A 34 0.14 7.68 35.27
CA GLU A 34 -0.72 6.90 36.19
C GLU A 34 -2.10 7.54 36.37
N ILE A 35 -2.15 8.88 36.46
CA ILE A 35 -3.41 9.64 36.60
C ILE A 35 -4.22 9.55 35.30
N LEU A 36 -3.55 9.71 34.15
CA LEU A 36 -4.16 9.61 32.82
C LEU A 36 -4.72 8.19 32.58
N MET A 37 -3.97 7.15 32.93
CA MET A 37 -4.42 5.76 32.83
C MET A 37 -5.61 5.44 33.75
N LYS A 38 -5.62 6.00 34.96
CA LYS A 38 -6.75 5.90 35.88
C LYS A 38 -8.00 6.58 35.31
N ASN A 39 -7.85 7.74 34.67
CA ASN A 39 -8.96 8.45 34.03
C ASN A 39 -9.46 7.74 32.77
N LEU A 40 -8.56 7.16 31.97
CA LEU A 40 -8.93 6.30 30.84
C LEU A 40 -9.75 5.10 31.32
N SER A 41 -9.32 4.42 32.39
CA SER A 41 -10.07 3.29 32.95
C SER A 41 -11.48 3.71 33.42
N LYS A 42 -11.62 4.85 34.11
CA LYS A 42 -12.93 5.41 34.49
C LYS A 42 -13.79 5.70 33.25
N PHE A 43 -13.22 6.27 32.20
CA PHE A 43 -13.91 6.57 30.95
C PHE A 43 -14.37 5.30 30.22
N LYS A 44 -13.52 4.26 30.13
CA LYS A 44 -13.91 2.95 29.57
C LYS A 44 -15.09 2.35 30.32
N ASN A 45 -15.00 2.30 31.65
CA ASN A 45 -16.07 1.76 32.50
C ASN A 45 -17.37 2.55 32.32
N PHE A 46 -17.27 3.87 32.17
CA PHE A 46 -18.41 4.73 31.91
C PHE A 46 -19.05 4.44 30.53
N LEU A 47 -18.26 4.32 29.47
CA LEU A 47 -18.76 4.03 28.12
C LEU A 47 -19.39 2.62 28.04
N TYR A 48 -18.79 1.62 28.68
CA TYR A 48 -19.36 0.28 28.78
C TYR A 48 -20.67 0.26 29.59
N GLY A 49 -20.77 1.08 30.64
CA GLY A 49 -22.01 1.24 31.43
C GLY A 49 -23.11 2.04 30.73
N ASN A 50 -22.77 2.85 29.71
CA ASN A 50 -23.69 3.79 29.05
C ASN A 50 -23.73 3.62 27.52
N GLN A 51 -23.54 2.41 27.00
CA GLN A 51 -23.51 2.14 25.54
C GLN A 51 -24.74 2.66 24.78
N GLN A 52 -25.89 2.79 25.43
CA GLN A 52 -27.13 3.29 24.81
C GLN A 52 -27.29 4.81 24.86
N ASN A 53 -26.40 5.53 25.55
CA ASN A 53 -26.50 6.97 25.75
C ASN A 53 -25.11 7.62 25.72
N LEU A 54 -24.60 7.83 24.50
CA LEU A 54 -23.30 8.48 24.26
C LEU A 54 -23.28 9.97 24.68
N GLU A 55 -24.44 10.63 24.79
CA GLU A 55 -24.51 12.03 25.27
C GLU A 55 -24.00 12.15 26.71
N LYS A 56 -24.27 11.14 27.55
CA LYS A 56 -23.70 11.07 28.90
C LYS A 56 -22.17 10.97 28.89
N GLY A 57 -21.58 10.44 27.83
CA GLY A 57 -20.13 10.41 27.64
C GLY A 57 -19.53 11.82 27.57
N TYR A 58 -20.26 12.76 26.98
CA TYR A 58 -19.88 14.16 26.90
C TYR A 58 -19.92 14.83 28.28
N GLU A 59 -21.01 14.64 29.03
CA GLU A 59 -21.14 15.15 30.40
C GLU A 59 -20.04 14.60 31.31
N PHE A 60 -19.67 13.32 31.15
CA PHE A 60 -18.59 12.71 31.88
C PHE A 60 -17.23 13.35 31.55
N LEU A 61 -16.91 13.54 30.27
CA LEU A 61 -15.68 14.23 29.86
C LEU A 61 -15.60 15.66 30.39
N GLN A 62 -16.74 16.37 30.38
CA GLN A 62 -16.83 17.72 30.93
C GLN A 62 -16.60 17.72 32.45
N SER A 63 -17.17 16.76 33.18
CA SER A 63 -16.92 16.61 34.62
C SER A 63 -15.46 16.27 34.95
N MET A 64 -14.78 15.47 34.12
CA MET A 64 -13.35 15.19 34.28
C MET A 64 -12.50 16.43 34.04
N LYS A 65 -12.87 17.26 33.05
CA LYS A 65 -12.20 18.54 32.78
C LYS A 65 -12.31 19.48 33.97
N GLU A 66 -13.50 19.59 34.58
CA GLU A 66 -13.74 20.43 35.75
C GLU A 66 -12.98 19.93 36.99
N GLN A 67 -12.95 18.60 37.22
CA GLN A 67 -12.15 17.98 38.29
C GLN A 67 -10.65 18.27 38.12
N TYR A 68 -10.14 18.20 36.88
CA TYR A 68 -8.73 18.49 36.59
C TYR A 68 -8.40 19.97 36.80
N GLN A 69 -9.30 20.89 36.41
CA GLN A 69 -9.12 22.32 36.67
C GLN A 69 -9.12 22.65 38.16
N GLN A 70 -9.98 22.01 38.96
CA GLN A 70 -9.97 22.16 40.42
C GLN A 70 -8.66 21.67 41.03
N TYR A 71 -8.15 20.52 40.58
CA TYR A 71 -6.85 19.98 41.01
C TYR A 71 -5.69 20.95 40.73
N LEU A 72 -5.68 21.62 39.57
CA LEU A 72 -4.66 22.62 39.24
C LEU A 72 -4.74 23.86 40.16
N VAL A 73 -5.95 24.32 40.48
CA VAL A 73 -6.16 25.48 41.37
C VAL A 73 -5.74 25.16 42.82
N GLU A 74 -6.05 23.96 43.32
CA GLU A 74 -5.65 23.52 44.66
C GLU A 74 -4.12 23.45 44.80
N ASN A 75 -3.42 22.90 43.80
CA ASN A 75 -1.97 22.78 43.83
C ASN A 75 -1.23 24.13 43.71
N GLN A 76 -1.79 25.10 42.98
CA GLN A 76 -1.25 26.48 42.91
C GLN A 76 -1.49 27.27 44.21
N SER A 77 -2.58 26.97 44.93
CA SER A 77 -2.92 27.61 46.20
C SER A 77 -2.00 27.15 47.34
N THR A 78 -1.57 25.88 47.34
CA THR A 78 -0.62 25.34 48.32
C THR A 78 0.82 25.84 48.13
N ALA A 79 1.22 26.23 46.91
CA ALA A 79 2.55 26.79 46.66
C ALA A 79 2.69 28.26 47.10
N SER A 80 1.57 28.97 47.28
CA SER A 80 1.54 30.39 47.64
C SER A 80 1.29 30.62 49.14
N ALA A 81 0.88 29.60 49.89
CA ALA A 81 0.62 29.70 51.33
C ALA A 81 1.86 29.44 52.22
N SER A 82 3.01 29.07 51.64
CA SER A 82 4.22 28.73 52.41
C SER A 82 5.18 29.91 52.66
N ASN A 83 4.77 31.16 52.43
CA ASN A 83 5.69 32.31 52.54
C ASN A 83 5.20 33.49 53.40
N GLN A 84 4.25 33.29 54.31
CA GLN A 84 3.96 34.26 55.37
C GLN A 84 3.56 33.57 56.67
N ASN A 85 4.55 33.30 57.53
CA ASN A 85 4.43 33.49 58.99
C ASN A 85 5.80 33.30 59.65
N GLY A 86 6.53 34.42 59.76
CA GLY A 86 7.59 34.59 60.74
C GLY A 86 7.09 35.55 61.82
N SER A 87 6.80 35.04 63.03
CA SER A 87 7.36 35.58 64.27
C SER A 87 6.79 34.90 65.52
N ASN A 88 7.74 34.47 66.36
CA ASN A 88 7.75 34.44 67.82
C ASN A 88 7.31 33.20 68.63
N LEU A 89 8.34 32.72 69.35
CA LEU A 89 8.42 32.06 70.66
C LEU A 89 8.27 30.53 70.80
N ALA A 90 9.46 29.92 70.96
CA ALA A 90 9.90 29.10 72.09
C ALA A 90 9.39 27.65 72.28
N SER A 91 10.36 26.75 72.08
CA SER A 91 10.73 25.61 72.93
C SER A 91 10.17 24.21 72.64
N ASN A 92 11.16 23.29 72.55
CA ASN A 92 11.17 21.85 72.83
C ASN A 92 10.96 20.84 71.68
N ASN A 93 12.12 20.33 71.23
CA ASN A 93 12.46 19.04 70.58
C ASN A 93 11.67 17.80 71.09
N PRO A 94 11.70 16.60 70.43
CA PRO A 94 12.71 16.15 69.45
C PRO A 94 12.28 15.25 68.24
N LEU A 95 13.28 15.08 67.35
CA LEU A 95 13.65 13.94 66.49
C LEU A 95 13.10 13.79 65.05
N THR A 96 14.02 14.17 64.16
CA THR A 96 14.18 14.11 62.71
C THR A 96 14.45 12.71 62.14
N ASN A 97 13.81 12.35 61.01
CA ASN A 97 14.32 11.39 60.02
C ASN A 97 13.61 11.48 58.66
N GLN A 98 13.98 12.44 57.79
CA GLN A 98 13.52 12.52 56.39
C GLN A 98 14.56 13.17 55.45
N GLY A 99 15.80 12.65 55.47
CA GLY A 99 16.92 13.22 54.69
C GLY A 99 17.54 12.32 53.61
N THR A 100 17.09 11.08 53.42
CA THR A 100 17.85 10.07 52.66
C THR A 100 17.30 9.71 51.28
N THR A 101 16.10 10.14 50.89
CA THR A 101 15.45 9.65 49.66
C THR A 101 15.84 10.42 48.38
N GLN A 102 16.27 11.68 48.47
CA GLN A 102 16.69 12.45 47.28
C GLN A 102 18.11 12.10 46.81
N GLN A 103 19.04 11.81 47.73
CA GLN A 103 20.40 11.41 47.36
C GLN A 103 20.44 10.03 46.68
N SER A 104 19.58 9.10 47.08
CA SER A 104 19.52 7.77 46.44
C SER A 104 19.03 7.82 45.00
N PHE A 105 18.18 8.79 44.65
CA PHE A 105 17.66 8.91 43.28
C PHE A 105 18.71 9.49 42.31
N GLN A 106 19.44 10.54 42.71
CA GLN A 106 20.54 11.08 41.90
C GLN A 106 21.64 10.05 41.67
N GLN A 107 21.95 9.22 42.68
CA GLN A 107 22.97 8.19 42.56
C GLN A 107 22.54 7.07 41.61
N TYR A 108 21.25 6.68 41.63
CA TYR A 108 20.69 5.73 40.67
C TYR A 108 20.73 6.25 39.23
N GLN A 109 20.39 7.52 39.03
CA GLN A 109 20.38 8.15 37.70
C GLN A 109 21.79 8.26 37.11
N GLN A 110 22.80 8.56 37.92
CA GLN A 110 24.21 8.53 37.49
C GLN A 110 24.68 7.12 37.12
N GLN A 111 24.27 6.10 37.88
CA GLN A 111 24.63 4.70 37.60
C GLN A 111 24.01 4.21 36.28
N TYR A 112 22.74 4.55 36.03
CA TYR A 112 22.05 4.21 34.80
C TYR A 112 22.71 4.84 33.57
N ASN A 113 23.07 6.13 33.65
CA ASN A 113 23.74 6.84 32.56
C ASN A 113 25.18 6.33 32.31
N ALA A 114 25.87 5.85 33.34
CA ALA A 114 27.17 5.22 33.18
C ALA A 114 27.07 3.85 32.45
N GLN A 115 26.02 3.07 32.74
CA GLN A 115 25.79 1.78 32.10
C GLN A 115 25.41 1.92 30.62
N GLN A 116 24.60 2.93 30.27
CA GLN A 116 24.28 3.27 28.87
C GLN A 116 25.55 3.62 28.06
N ARG A 117 26.42 4.47 28.62
CA ARG A 117 27.68 4.86 27.96
C ARG A 117 28.62 3.68 27.74
N SER A 118 28.73 2.75 28.70
CA SER A 118 29.61 1.59 28.53
C SER A 118 29.12 0.62 27.44
N GLN A 119 27.79 0.46 27.28
CA GLN A 119 27.23 -0.36 26.19
C GLN A 119 27.47 0.27 24.82
N GLN A 120 27.31 1.59 24.72
CA GLN A 120 27.56 2.33 23.48
C GLN A 120 29.04 2.26 23.06
N GLU A 121 29.95 2.32 24.05
CA GLU A 121 31.39 2.24 23.81
C GLU A 121 31.84 0.82 23.40
N GLN A 122 31.25 -0.23 23.98
CA GLN A 122 31.45 -1.61 23.50
C GLN A 122 30.96 -1.80 22.06
N GLN A 123 29.83 -1.21 21.68
CA GLN A 123 29.37 -1.23 20.29
C GLN A 123 30.35 -0.51 19.35
N ARG A 124 30.87 0.66 19.74
CA ARG A 124 31.89 1.37 18.93
C ARG A 124 33.16 0.54 18.75
N GLN A 125 33.61 -0.15 19.80
CA GLN A 125 34.80 -1.01 19.71
C GLN A 125 34.56 -2.22 18.80
N GLN A 126 33.37 -2.85 18.84
CA GLN A 126 33.02 -3.92 17.91
C GLN A 126 32.98 -3.45 16.45
N ILE A 127 32.44 -2.25 16.19
CA ILE A 127 32.42 -1.67 14.84
C ILE A 127 33.84 -1.33 14.36
N GLN A 128 34.71 -0.82 15.24
CA GLN A 128 36.12 -0.54 14.91
C GLN A 128 36.93 -1.81 14.63
N GLN A 129 36.69 -2.90 15.37
CA GLN A 129 37.32 -4.20 15.12
C GLN A 129 36.81 -4.84 13.83
N ALA A 130 35.52 -4.74 13.53
CA ALA A 130 34.95 -5.20 12.26
C ALA A 130 35.53 -4.42 11.07
N THR A 131 35.66 -3.09 11.15
CA THR A 131 36.15 -2.25 10.05
C THR A 131 37.66 -2.36 9.80
N SER A 132 38.47 -2.69 10.80
CA SER A 132 39.92 -2.88 10.63
C SER A 132 40.28 -4.21 9.96
N SER A 133 39.37 -5.20 9.93
CA SER A 133 39.56 -6.48 9.23
C SER A 133 39.37 -6.42 7.70
N TYR A 134 38.85 -5.31 7.15
CA TYR A 134 38.58 -5.13 5.71
C TYR A 134 39.61 -4.29 4.95
N GLN A 135 40.71 -3.87 5.58
CA GLN A 135 41.77 -3.12 4.90
C GLN A 135 42.74 -4.03 4.15
N ASN A 136 42.25 -4.76 3.14
CA ASN A 136 43.09 -5.35 2.11
C ASN A 136 42.84 -4.61 0.77
N PRO A 137 43.66 -3.61 0.42
CA PRO A 137 43.38 -2.68 -0.68
C PRO A 137 43.44 -3.30 -2.09
N SER A 138 43.80 -4.59 -2.22
CA SER A 138 43.91 -5.28 -3.51
C SER A 138 42.57 -5.77 -4.09
N ILE A 139 41.50 -5.88 -3.29
CA ILE A 139 40.18 -6.39 -3.75
C ILE A 139 39.17 -5.25 -3.95
N ALA A 140 39.31 -4.14 -3.20
CA ALA A 140 38.38 -3.00 -3.29
C ALA A 140 38.46 -2.23 -4.63
N ALA A 141 39.58 -2.31 -5.35
CA ALA A 141 39.75 -1.59 -6.62
C ALA A 141 39.08 -2.28 -7.83
N GLN A 142 38.72 -3.56 -7.75
CA GLN A 142 38.03 -4.29 -8.84
C GLN A 142 36.50 -4.30 -8.72
N ASN A 143 35.95 -4.01 -7.52
CA ASN A 143 34.52 -4.10 -7.25
C ASN A 143 33.71 -2.81 -7.45
N ASN A 144 34.35 -1.69 -7.81
CA ASN A 144 33.67 -0.39 -8.01
C ASN A 144 33.60 0.08 -9.47
N ILE A 145 33.94 -0.79 -10.43
CA ILE A 145 33.51 -0.55 -11.81
C ILE A 145 32.03 -0.94 -11.88
N VAL A 146 31.16 -0.02 -11.47
CA VAL A 146 29.75 -0.03 -11.88
C VAL A 146 29.81 0.04 -13.41
N LYS A 147 29.80 -1.13 -14.07
CA LYS A 147 29.62 -1.22 -15.51
C LYS A 147 28.30 -0.52 -15.76
N THR A 148 28.37 0.68 -16.31
CA THR A 148 27.19 1.39 -16.80
C THR A 148 26.49 0.45 -17.75
N PHE A 149 25.30 0.01 -17.37
CA PHE A 149 24.47 -0.85 -18.18
C PHE A 149 24.24 -0.12 -19.51
N LYS A 150 24.90 -0.59 -20.58
CA LYS A 150 24.70 -0.05 -21.92
C LYS A 150 23.50 -0.76 -22.51
N PHE A 151 22.37 -0.08 -22.48
CA PHE A 151 21.13 -0.55 -23.06
C PHE A 151 21.26 -0.68 -24.58
N ASP A 152 20.96 -1.87 -25.11
CA ASP A 152 20.91 -2.16 -26.53
C ASP A 152 19.63 -2.96 -26.86
N LEU A 153 18.62 -2.28 -27.42
CA LEU A 153 17.38 -2.91 -27.89
C LEU A 153 17.62 -4.03 -28.90
N SER A 154 18.69 -3.95 -29.70
CA SER A 154 18.96 -4.92 -30.76
C SER A 154 19.40 -6.28 -30.22
N SER A 155 19.78 -6.35 -28.94
CA SER A 155 20.14 -7.59 -28.25
C SER A 155 18.92 -8.37 -27.72
N LEU A 156 17.73 -7.77 -27.74
CA LEU A 156 16.51 -8.42 -27.24
C LEU A 156 16.12 -9.57 -28.19
N ASN A 157 15.86 -10.74 -27.61
CA ASN A 157 15.41 -11.89 -28.37
C ASN A 157 13.95 -11.70 -28.84
N GLU A 158 13.76 -11.28 -30.09
CA GLU A 158 12.44 -11.06 -30.67
C GLU A 158 11.59 -12.34 -30.80
N ASN A 159 12.21 -13.54 -30.68
CA ASN A 159 11.52 -14.82 -30.80
C ASN A 159 10.91 -15.32 -29.47
N ALA A 160 11.16 -14.63 -28.36
CA ALA A 160 10.59 -15.01 -27.08
C ALA A 160 9.10 -14.64 -27.03
N ASN A 161 8.23 -15.64 -27.21
CA ASN A 161 6.78 -15.49 -27.16
C ASN A 161 6.24 -15.59 -25.73
N LEU A 162 6.73 -14.78 -24.78
CA LEU A 162 6.15 -14.77 -23.42
C LEU A 162 4.74 -14.14 -23.40
N PHE A 163 4.43 -13.28 -24.38
CA PHE A 163 3.16 -12.56 -24.48
C PHE A 163 2.48 -12.74 -25.84
N LYS A 164 1.15 -12.90 -25.82
CA LYS A 164 0.32 -12.81 -27.02
C LYS A 164 -0.93 -12.00 -26.72
N ILE A 165 -1.16 -10.93 -27.47
CA ILE A 165 -2.42 -10.19 -27.46
C ILE A 165 -3.29 -10.72 -28.59
N GLN A 166 -4.53 -11.08 -28.29
CA GLN A 166 -5.49 -11.51 -29.28
C GLN A 166 -6.87 -10.94 -28.97
N SER A 167 -7.71 -10.84 -30.00
CA SER A 167 -9.13 -10.53 -29.77
C SER A 167 -9.75 -11.67 -28.96
N ILE A 168 -10.73 -11.38 -28.12
CA ILE A 168 -11.47 -12.42 -27.39
C ILE A 168 -12.20 -13.37 -28.36
N GLN A 169 -12.56 -12.88 -29.55
CA GLN A 169 -13.17 -13.70 -30.60
C GLN A 169 -12.19 -14.74 -31.17
N ASP A 170 -10.90 -14.40 -31.25
CA ASP A 170 -9.83 -15.26 -31.76
C ASP A 170 -9.13 -16.03 -30.62
N PHE A 171 -9.48 -15.74 -29.36
CA PHE A 171 -8.91 -16.41 -28.20
C PHE A 171 -9.29 -17.89 -28.21
N SER A 172 -8.30 -18.72 -28.55
CA SER A 172 -8.42 -20.18 -28.60
C SER A 172 -7.92 -20.87 -27.34
N GLY A 173 -7.64 -20.12 -26.27
CA GLY A 173 -6.88 -20.53 -25.08
C GLY A 173 -7.40 -21.79 -24.38
N VAL A 174 -6.74 -22.16 -23.28
CA VAL A 174 -6.86 -23.47 -22.61
C VAL A 174 -8.31 -23.96 -22.56
N ARG A 175 -8.61 -24.96 -23.40
CA ARG A 175 -9.92 -25.62 -23.45
C ARG A 175 -9.96 -26.67 -22.35
N GLY A 176 -10.43 -26.26 -21.19
CA GLY A 176 -10.85 -27.20 -20.15
C GLY A 176 -12.25 -27.75 -20.43
N GLU A 177 -12.60 -28.90 -19.85
CA GLU A 177 -13.96 -29.43 -19.93
C GLU A 177 -14.94 -28.45 -19.27
N GLY A 178 -15.74 -27.74 -20.08
CA GLY A 178 -16.84 -26.89 -19.64
C GLY A 178 -16.53 -25.39 -19.52
N ILE A 179 -15.26 -24.98 -19.46
CA ILE A 179 -14.88 -23.55 -19.41
C ILE A 179 -14.50 -23.05 -20.80
N ASN A 180 -15.26 -22.09 -21.31
CA ASN A 180 -15.01 -21.41 -22.56
C ASN A 180 -14.93 -19.89 -22.31
N PRO A 181 -13.70 -19.34 -22.19
CA PRO A 181 -13.48 -17.92 -21.90
C PRO A 181 -14.09 -16.99 -22.94
N LYS A 182 -14.13 -17.43 -24.20
CA LYS A 182 -14.81 -16.68 -25.25
C LYS A 182 -16.30 -16.53 -24.95
N ILE A 183 -16.98 -17.59 -24.51
CA ILE A 183 -18.41 -17.53 -24.15
C ILE A 183 -18.61 -16.63 -22.93
N ALA A 184 -17.83 -16.83 -21.86
CA ALA A 184 -17.94 -16.05 -20.62
C ALA A 184 -17.73 -14.54 -20.86
N LEU A 185 -16.81 -14.18 -21.76
CA LEU A 185 -16.49 -12.80 -22.08
C LEU A 185 -17.35 -12.20 -23.20
N SER A 186 -18.11 -13.00 -23.97
CA SER A 186 -18.92 -12.52 -25.11
C SER A 186 -20.05 -11.55 -24.73
N GLY A 187 -20.39 -11.43 -23.45
CA GLY A 187 -21.34 -10.43 -22.92
C GLY A 187 -20.68 -9.29 -22.13
N SER A 188 -19.36 -9.27 -22.05
CA SER A 188 -18.60 -8.26 -21.28
C SER A 188 -18.19 -7.07 -22.15
N SER A 189 -17.64 -6.02 -21.53
CA SER A 189 -17.06 -4.87 -22.25
C SER A 189 -15.68 -5.16 -22.84
N PHE A 190 -15.08 -6.30 -22.50
CA PHE A 190 -13.73 -6.64 -22.90
C PHE A 190 -13.71 -7.10 -24.36
N ASN A 191 -12.70 -6.65 -25.11
CA ASN A 191 -12.50 -6.99 -26.52
C ASN A 191 -11.20 -7.77 -26.76
N TYR A 192 -10.23 -7.63 -25.84
CA TYR A 192 -8.91 -8.21 -26.00
C TYR A 192 -8.46 -8.90 -24.73
N ILE A 193 -7.61 -9.90 -24.92
CA ILE A 193 -6.98 -10.65 -23.86
C ILE A 193 -5.50 -10.77 -24.18
N ARG A 194 -4.66 -10.59 -23.15
CA ARG A 194 -3.22 -10.80 -23.22
C ARG A 194 -2.88 -12.02 -22.40
N GLU A 195 -2.35 -13.01 -23.09
CA GLU A 195 -1.84 -14.25 -22.55
C GLU A 195 -0.39 -14.08 -22.12
N PHE A 196 -0.11 -14.61 -20.93
CA PHE A 196 1.20 -14.71 -20.32
C PHE A 196 1.53 -16.21 -20.23
N VAL A 197 2.81 -16.59 -20.27
CA VAL A 197 3.19 -17.98 -19.99
C VAL A 197 2.62 -18.41 -18.65
N SER A 198 1.88 -19.52 -18.66
CA SER A 198 1.25 -20.10 -17.48
C SER A 198 2.30 -20.59 -16.50
N GLU A 199 2.65 -19.73 -15.56
CA GLU A 199 3.62 -19.98 -14.51
C GLU A 199 3.07 -19.51 -13.17
N VAL A 200 3.68 -20.00 -12.10
CA VAL A 200 3.35 -19.66 -10.72
C VAL A 200 3.28 -18.14 -10.50
N ASN A 201 4.21 -17.38 -11.08
CA ASN A 201 4.30 -15.93 -10.89
C ASN A 201 3.49 -15.12 -11.90
N ALA A 202 2.60 -15.77 -12.67
CA ALA A 202 1.81 -15.09 -13.71
C ALA A 202 1.00 -13.90 -13.15
N PHE A 203 0.49 -14.00 -11.93
CA PHE A 203 -0.18 -12.89 -11.26
C PHE A 203 0.73 -11.67 -11.11
N TYR A 204 1.88 -11.82 -10.46
CA TYR A 204 2.83 -10.72 -10.22
C TYR A 204 3.36 -10.14 -11.53
N ARG A 205 3.61 -10.99 -12.53
CA ARG A 205 4.00 -10.57 -13.88
C ARG A 205 2.91 -9.72 -14.54
N CYS A 206 1.65 -10.16 -14.52
CA CYS A 206 0.51 -9.41 -15.05
C CYS A 206 0.38 -8.04 -14.38
N ILE A 207 0.47 -8.01 -13.05
CA ILE A 207 0.37 -6.78 -12.26
C ILE A 207 1.52 -5.83 -12.59
N GLY A 208 2.77 -6.28 -12.52
CA GLY A 208 3.93 -5.44 -12.78
C GLY A 208 3.94 -4.88 -14.20
N PHE A 209 3.64 -5.73 -15.18
CA PHE A 209 3.55 -5.32 -16.57
C PHE A 209 2.47 -4.24 -16.76
N ARG A 210 1.23 -4.52 -16.34
CA ARG A 210 0.11 -3.59 -16.56
C ARG A 210 0.28 -2.29 -15.78
N TYR A 211 0.87 -2.35 -14.59
CA TYR A 211 1.16 -1.18 -13.78
C TYR A 211 2.14 -0.23 -14.49
N LEU A 212 3.29 -0.75 -14.97
CA LEU A 212 4.22 0.07 -15.75
C LEU A 212 3.61 0.56 -17.07
N GLU A 213 2.84 -0.28 -17.76
CA GLU A 213 2.13 0.10 -19.00
C GLU A 213 1.18 1.29 -18.77
N GLN A 214 0.46 1.32 -17.64
CA GLN A 214 -0.41 2.43 -17.28
C GLN A 214 0.36 3.70 -16.89
N LEU A 215 1.47 3.58 -16.17
CA LEU A 215 2.32 4.72 -15.83
C LEU A 215 2.93 5.37 -17.09
N ILE A 216 3.34 4.56 -18.06
CA ILE A 216 3.81 5.04 -19.38
C ILE A 216 2.66 5.72 -20.13
N LYS A 217 1.47 5.10 -20.15
CA LYS A 217 0.29 5.62 -20.84
C LYS A 217 -0.11 7.00 -20.31
N SER A 218 -0.16 7.14 -18.98
CA SER A 218 -0.51 8.38 -18.31
C SER A 218 0.66 9.36 -18.20
N GLN A 219 1.83 9.00 -18.75
CA GLN A 219 3.08 9.76 -18.63
C GLN A 219 3.40 10.18 -17.19
N ASN A 220 3.17 9.29 -16.22
CA ASN A 220 3.39 9.57 -14.80
C ASN A 220 4.88 9.46 -14.45
N LEU A 221 5.65 10.45 -14.91
CA LEU A 221 7.10 10.55 -14.73
C LEU A 221 7.50 10.54 -13.26
N ALA A 222 6.73 11.20 -12.39
CA ALA A 222 7.01 11.27 -10.97
C ALA A 222 7.03 9.87 -10.34
N LYS A 223 5.96 9.08 -10.55
CA LYS A 223 5.88 7.72 -9.99
C LYS A 223 6.95 6.80 -10.59
N LEU A 224 7.26 6.90 -11.89
CA LEU A 224 8.34 6.13 -12.51
C LEU A 224 9.71 6.46 -11.91
N GLN A 225 9.99 7.74 -11.66
CA GLN A 225 11.23 8.18 -11.00
C GLN A 225 11.30 7.72 -9.54
N ASP A 226 10.17 7.72 -8.82
CA ASP A 226 10.12 7.24 -7.44
C ASP A 226 10.39 5.73 -7.35
N ILE A 227 9.85 4.95 -8.30
CA ILE A 227 10.15 3.52 -8.44
C ILE A 227 11.65 3.33 -8.69
N LEU A 228 12.20 4.04 -9.68
CA LEU A 228 13.63 3.98 -10.01
C LEU A 228 14.50 4.29 -8.79
N LYS A 229 14.24 5.40 -8.10
CA LYS A 229 14.99 5.80 -6.89
C LYS A 229 14.85 4.77 -5.77
N SER A 230 13.66 4.20 -5.58
CA SER A 230 13.43 3.19 -4.53
C SER A 230 14.25 1.93 -4.76
N VAL A 231 14.38 1.50 -6.02
CA VAL A 231 15.18 0.32 -6.39
C VAL A 231 16.68 0.63 -6.37
N GLN A 232 17.11 1.79 -6.88
CA GLN A 232 18.51 2.23 -6.87
C GLN A 232 19.07 2.40 -5.45
N SER A 233 18.29 3.01 -4.55
CA SER A 233 18.67 3.23 -3.15
C SER A 233 18.61 1.96 -2.30
N LYS A 234 18.28 0.80 -2.89
CA LYS A 234 18.05 -0.48 -2.20
C LYS A 234 16.93 -0.42 -1.15
N LYS A 235 16.05 0.58 -1.21
CA LYS A 235 14.82 0.60 -0.40
C LYS A 235 13.91 -0.56 -0.77
N ILE A 236 13.94 -0.97 -2.04
CA ILE A 236 13.36 -2.22 -2.54
C ILE A 236 14.52 -3.08 -3.06
N VAL A 237 14.76 -4.22 -2.42
CA VAL A 237 15.82 -5.15 -2.82
C VAL A 237 15.24 -6.19 -3.75
N LEU A 238 15.62 -6.19 -5.03
CA LEU A 238 15.12 -7.17 -5.99
C LEU A 238 15.81 -8.52 -5.76
N GLU A 239 15.14 -9.41 -5.03
CA GLU A 239 15.64 -10.77 -4.76
C GLU A 239 15.00 -11.80 -5.70
N GLN A 240 15.81 -12.77 -6.14
CA GLN A 240 15.29 -13.92 -6.87
C GLN A 240 14.94 -15.06 -5.90
N TYR A 241 13.64 -15.39 -5.84
CA TYR A 241 13.14 -16.46 -4.99
C TYR A 241 13.11 -17.80 -5.75
N TYR A 242 14.22 -18.54 -5.70
CA TYR A 242 14.22 -19.95 -6.10
C TYR A 242 13.58 -20.83 -5.01
N ARG A 243 12.94 -21.92 -5.42
CA ARG A 243 12.32 -22.90 -4.51
C ARG A 243 13.36 -23.40 -3.51
N GLU A 244 12.97 -23.38 -2.23
CA GLU A 244 13.66 -23.98 -1.09
C GLU A 244 15.11 -23.51 -0.94
N GLN A 245 15.30 -22.42 -0.17
CA GLN A 245 16.53 -22.20 0.56
C GLN A 245 16.74 -23.40 1.51
N THR A 246 17.38 -24.46 1.01
CA THR A 246 17.90 -25.52 1.85
C THR A 246 18.98 -24.92 2.73
N SER A 247 18.59 -24.44 3.92
CA SER A 247 19.30 -24.21 5.20
C SER A 247 20.84 -24.19 5.27
N ILE A 248 21.57 -23.86 4.22
CA ILE A 248 23.03 -23.73 4.24
C ILE A 248 23.33 -22.25 4.38
N GLU A 249 23.01 -21.68 5.55
CA GLU A 249 23.23 -20.26 5.87
C GLU A 249 24.72 -19.87 5.95
N ASN A 250 25.65 -20.81 5.78
CA ASN A 250 27.05 -20.63 6.12
C ASN A 250 28.03 -20.67 4.93
N ASP A 251 27.56 -20.79 3.68
CA ASP A 251 28.46 -20.66 2.54
C ASP A 251 28.62 -19.19 2.13
N ALA A 252 29.79 -18.62 2.43
CA ALA A 252 30.12 -17.25 2.04
C ALA A 252 30.08 -17.07 0.51
N GLU A 253 30.40 -18.12 -0.26
CA GLU A 253 30.38 -18.08 -1.72
C GLU A 253 28.96 -17.96 -2.26
N GLU A 254 27.99 -18.70 -1.70
CA GLU A 254 26.57 -18.62 -2.08
C GLU A 254 25.99 -17.23 -1.78
N ASN A 255 26.32 -16.66 -0.62
CA ASN A 255 25.89 -15.30 -0.28
C ASN A 255 26.45 -14.25 -1.24
N ILE A 256 27.72 -14.39 -1.66
CA ILE A 256 28.33 -13.50 -2.67
C ILE A 256 27.62 -13.66 -4.01
N ALA A 257 27.39 -14.89 -4.47
CA ALA A 257 26.70 -15.16 -5.73
C ALA A 257 25.27 -14.60 -5.73
N ARG A 258 24.54 -14.76 -4.62
CA ARG A 258 23.19 -14.18 -4.43
C ARG A 258 23.22 -12.66 -4.50
N GLN A 259 24.16 -12.02 -3.81
CA GLN A 259 24.31 -10.57 -3.84
C GLN A 259 24.63 -10.06 -5.26
N GLN A 260 25.52 -10.75 -5.98
CA GLN A 260 25.85 -10.43 -7.37
C GLN A 260 24.62 -10.56 -8.29
N ASN A 261 23.81 -11.61 -8.11
CA ASN A 261 22.58 -11.79 -8.86
C ASN A 261 21.55 -10.68 -8.56
N ASN A 262 21.37 -10.33 -7.29
CA ASN A 262 20.48 -9.23 -6.90
C ASN A 262 20.95 -7.89 -7.48
N ASP A 263 22.26 -7.63 -7.47
CA ASP A 263 22.84 -6.45 -8.09
C ASP A 263 22.63 -6.45 -9.61
N TYR A 264 22.73 -7.62 -10.27
CA TYR A 264 22.44 -7.77 -11.69
C TYR A 264 20.96 -7.45 -12.00
N LEU A 265 20.01 -8.06 -11.28
CA LEU A 265 18.57 -7.78 -11.44
C LEU A 265 18.25 -6.30 -11.23
N ARG A 266 18.80 -5.69 -10.17
CA ARG A 266 18.65 -4.26 -9.90
C ARG A 266 19.15 -3.41 -11.06
N ASN A 267 20.37 -3.66 -11.53
CA ASN A 267 20.99 -2.85 -12.57
C ASN A 267 20.21 -2.98 -13.90
N THR A 268 19.77 -4.20 -14.24
CA THR A 268 18.91 -4.44 -15.41
C THR A 268 17.58 -3.71 -15.31
N PHE A 269 16.86 -3.85 -14.18
CA PHE A 269 15.58 -3.16 -13.95
C PHE A 269 15.72 -1.64 -14.04
N CYS A 270 16.70 -1.07 -13.34
CA CYS A 270 16.95 0.37 -13.34
C CYS A 270 17.34 0.87 -14.73
N GLY A 271 18.22 0.17 -15.46
CA GLY A 271 18.66 0.59 -16.78
C GLY A 271 17.52 0.66 -17.79
N TYR A 272 16.63 -0.34 -17.82
CA TYR A 272 15.44 -0.30 -18.67
C TYR A 272 14.44 0.78 -18.26
N LEU A 273 14.24 0.98 -16.95
CA LEU A 273 13.32 2.01 -16.45
C LEU A 273 13.84 3.43 -16.71
N GLU A 274 15.15 3.66 -16.56
CA GLU A 274 15.82 4.91 -16.94
C GLU A 274 15.63 5.21 -18.42
N TYR A 275 15.82 4.21 -19.30
CA TYR A 275 15.59 4.38 -20.73
C TYR A 275 14.16 4.82 -21.05
N ILE A 276 13.16 4.20 -20.40
CA ILE A 276 11.74 4.56 -20.56
C ILE A 276 11.49 6.00 -20.09
N ILE A 277 12.02 6.39 -18.92
CA ILE A 277 11.87 7.74 -18.36
C ILE A 277 12.51 8.79 -19.29
N GLU A 278 13.74 8.56 -19.74
CA GLU A 278 14.43 9.47 -20.66
C GLU A 278 13.76 9.56 -22.02
N SER A 279 13.15 8.47 -22.48
CA SER A 279 12.36 8.45 -23.70
C SER A 279 11.06 9.25 -23.57
N LEU A 280 10.36 9.13 -22.43
CA LEU A 280 9.18 9.97 -22.14
C LEU A 280 9.55 11.45 -22.09
N LYS A 281 10.69 11.81 -21.49
CA LYS A 281 11.20 13.21 -21.47
C LYS A 281 11.54 13.76 -22.86
N LYS A 282 11.81 12.89 -23.82
CA LYS A 282 12.07 13.22 -25.23
C LYS A 282 10.80 13.16 -26.09
N ASP A 283 9.64 13.18 -25.45
CA ASP A 283 8.32 13.16 -26.09
C ASP A 283 8.07 11.96 -27.00
N LYS A 284 8.73 10.81 -26.74
CA LYS A 284 8.36 9.56 -27.42
C LYS A 284 6.93 9.20 -27.08
N SER A 285 6.19 8.74 -28.09
CA SER A 285 4.79 8.37 -27.91
C SER A 285 4.66 7.23 -26.89
N SER A 286 3.60 7.29 -26.07
CA SER A 286 3.31 6.22 -25.11
C SER A 286 3.12 4.87 -25.79
N ALA A 287 2.54 4.84 -27.00
CA ALA A 287 2.39 3.61 -27.79
C ALA A 287 3.74 2.97 -28.17
N GLU A 288 4.70 3.76 -28.65
CA GLU A 288 6.05 3.27 -28.95
C GLU A 288 6.72 2.71 -27.69
N LEU A 289 6.59 3.39 -26.56
CA LEU A 289 7.20 2.94 -25.31
C LEU A 289 6.54 1.71 -24.69
N GLN A 290 5.24 1.55 -24.89
CA GLN A 290 4.53 0.31 -24.53
C GLN A 290 5.01 -0.87 -25.39
N GLU A 291 5.28 -0.65 -26.68
CA GLU A 291 5.90 -1.67 -27.54
C GLU A 291 7.33 -2.02 -27.08
N ILE A 292 8.10 -1.01 -26.68
CA ILE A 292 9.44 -1.23 -26.12
C ILE A 292 9.36 -2.02 -24.80
N LEU A 293 8.46 -1.63 -23.88
CA LEU A 293 8.25 -2.38 -22.64
C LEU A 293 7.89 -3.84 -22.94
N TYR A 294 7.01 -4.07 -23.92
CA TYR A 294 6.66 -5.41 -24.38
C TYR A 294 7.87 -6.20 -24.88
N LYS A 295 8.73 -5.59 -25.71
CA LYS A 295 9.97 -6.23 -26.20
C LYS A 295 10.94 -6.54 -25.06
N ILE A 296 11.07 -5.64 -24.08
CA ILE A 296 11.96 -5.84 -22.93
C ILE A 296 11.49 -7.03 -22.10
N VAL A 297 10.20 -7.06 -21.71
CA VAL A 297 9.70 -8.15 -20.85
C VAL A 297 9.75 -9.50 -21.58
N ASN A 298 9.54 -9.53 -22.90
CA ASN A 298 9.69 -10.76 -23.70
C ASN A 298 11.16 -11.17 -23.88
N GLY A 299 12.02 -10.21 -24.20
CA GLY A 299 13.37 -10.45 -24.70
C GLY A 299 14.44 -10.58 -23.61
N ASP A 300 14.18 -10.12 -22.39
CA ASP A 300 15.10 -10.20 -21.26
C ASP A 300 14.45 -10.81 -20.01
N SER A 301 14.77 -12.09 -19.78
CA SER A 301 14.29 -12.85 -18.60
C SER A 301 14.74 -12.25 -17.26
N ALA A 302 15.85 -11.53 -17.22
CA ALA A 302 16.32 -10.87 -16.01
C ALA A 302 15.43 -9.67 -15.67
N PHE A 303 14.98 -8.91 -16.68
CA PHE A 303 13.99 -7.85 -16.46
C PHE A 303 12.63 -8.41 -16.04
N ASP A 304 12.15 -9.49 -16.67
CA ASP A 304 10.90 -10.15 -16.26
C ASP A 304 10.96 -10.63 -14.80
N THR A 305 12.06 -11.28 -14.42
CA THR A 305 12.31 -11.70 -13.03
C THR A 305 12.33 -10.50 -12.09
N ALA A 306 13.07 -9.44 -12.45
CA ALA A 306 13.17 -8.23 -11.65
C ALA A 306 11.82 -7.51 -11.49
N LEU A 307 10.97 -7.55 -12.51
CA LEU A 307 9.62 -7.01 -12.48
C LEU A 307 8.72 -7.77 -11.50
N ILE A 308 8.78 -9.11 -11.51
CA ILE A 308 8.07 -9.96 -10.54
C ILE A 308 8.56 -9.65 -9.12
N SER A 309 9.88 -9.63 -8.92
CA SER A 309 10.50 -9.33 -7.62
C SER A 309 10.11 -7.94 -7.12
N PHE A 310 10.03 -6.94 -8.01
CA PHE A 310 9.60 -5.60 -7.64
C PHE A 310 8.19 -5.60 -7.03
N ILE A 311 7.22 -6.31 -7.61
CA ILE A 311 5.85 -6.35 -7.07
C ILE A 311 5.80 -7.08 -5.73
N LYS A 312 6.53 -8.20 -5.59
CA LYS A 312 6.62 -8.93 -4.33
C LYS A 312 7.24 -8.06 -3.23
N GLU A 313 8.37 -7.43 -3.50
CA GLU A 313 9.12 -6.66 -2.49
C GLU A 313 8.48 -5.32 -2.17
N GLN A 314 7.79 -4.70 -3.12
CA GLN A 314 6.93 -3.55 -2.83
C GLN A 314 5.80 -3.92 -1.86
N SER A 315 5.25 -5.14 -1.98
CA SER A 315 4.22 -5.66 -1.07
C SER A 315 4.78 -5.98 0.32
N VAL A 316 5.96 -6.61 0.40
CA VAL A 316 6.65 -6.88 1.66
C VAL A 316 7.01 -5.58 2.38
N ARG A 317 7.55 -4.61 1.65
CA ARG A 317 7.85 -3.29 2.19
C ARG A 317 6.60 -2.60 2.74
N PHE A 318 5.46 -2.69 2.04
CA PHE A 318 4.20 -2.16 2.57
C PHE A 318 3.81 -2.79 3.92
N ILE A 319 3.97 -4.10 4.07
CA ILE A 319 3.70 -4.80 5.34
C ILE A 319 4.62 -4.27 6.44
N GLN A 320 5.92 -4.16 6.15
CA GLN A 320 6.94 -3.71 7.11
C GLN A 320 6.80 -2.24 7.51
N GLU A 321 6.37 -1.37 6.59
CA GLU A 321 6.16 0.07 6.85
C GLU A 321 4.76 0.37 7.45
N SER A 322 3.86 -0.61 7.49
CA SER A 322 2.49 -0.46 8.02
C SER A 322 2.42 -0.61 9.54
N ASP A 323 1.35 -0.07 10.14
CA ASP A 323 1.04 -0.34 11.56
C ASP A 323 0.79 -1.85 11.75
N PRO A 324 1.49 -2.54 12.67
CA PRO A 324 1.29 -3.97 12.91
C PRO A 324 -0.18 -4.33 13.19
N LEU A 325 -0.92 -3.47 13.91
CA LEU A 325 -2.34 -3.73 14.21
C LEU A 325 -3.21 -3.69 12.96
N TYR A 326 -2.82 -2.89 11.96
CA TYR A 326 -3.50 -2.87 10.67
C TYR A 326 -3.24 -4.16 9.88
N ILE A 327 -2.01 -4.68 9.92
CA ILE A 327 -1.68 -5.97 9.31
C ILE A 327 -2.42 -7.12 10.02
N ASP A 328 -2.45 -7.12 11.35
CA ASP A 328 -3.20 -8.11 12.14
C ASP A 328 -4.71 -8.06 11.82
N PHE A 329 -5.27 -6.85 11.68
CA PHE A 329 -6.65 -6.68 11.25
C PHE A 329 -6.91 -7.31 9.87
N LEU A 330 -6.02 -7.07 8.91
CA LEU A 330 -6.13 -7.66 7.57
C LEU A 330 -6.01 -9.20 7.61
N LEU A 331 -5.14 -9.74 8.46
CA LEU A 331 -4.91 -11.17 8.65
C LEU A 331 -6.05 -11.89 9.37
N SER A 332 -6.81 -11.20 10.24
CA SER A 332 -7.90 -11.78 11.05
C SER A 332 -8.98 -12.52 10.24
N SER A 333 -9.06 -12.25 8.94
CA SER A 333 -10.00 -12.86 8.00
C SER A 333 -9.47 -14.08 7.24
N GLN A 334 -8.24 -14.56 7.54
CA GLN A 334 -7.51 -15.51 6.70
C GLN A 334 -6.80 -16.61 7.51
N GLU A 335 -6.22 -17.59 6.79
CA GLU A 335 -5.52 -18.75 7.37
C GLU A 335 -4.13 -18.42 7.94
N LEU A 336 -3.52 -17.31 7.51
CA LEU A 336 -2.19 -16.88 7.93
C LEU A 336 -2.22 -16.23 9.31
N LYS A 337 -1.30 -16.61 10.20
CA LYS A 337 -1.33 -16.23 11.62
C LYS A 337 -0.60 -14.94 11.93
N ASN A 338 0.38 -14.56 11.11
CA ASN A 338 1.24 -13.40 11.35
C ASN A 338 1.81 -12.83 10.05
N ASP A 339 2.43 -11.66 10.17
CA ASP A 339 3.11 -10.93 9.10
C ASP A 339 4.24 -11.73 8.45
N LYS A 340 5.00 -12.51 9.22
CA LYS A 340 6.10 -13.35 8.69
C LYS A 340 5.59 -14.45 7.76
N GLU A 341 4.51 -15.13 8.12
CA GLU A 341 3.86 -16.13 7.27
C GLU A 341 3.32 -15.49 5.99
N LEU A 342 2.76 -14.28 6.07
CA LEU A 342 2.31 -13.53 4.90
C LEU A 342 3.47 -13.11 3.98
N ILE A 343 4.57 -12.61 4.54
CA ILE A 343 5.78 -12.26 3.79
C ILE A 343 6.34 -13.51 3.10
N GLN A 344 6.42 -14.63 3.82
CA GLN A 344 6.86 -15.90 3.26
C GLN A 344 5.95 -16.35 2.12
N HIS A 345 4.62 -16.24 2.28
CA HIS A 345 3.64 -16.55 1.24
C HIS A 345 3.84 -15.67 0.00
N ILE A 346 4.02 -14.35 0.16
CA ILE A 346 4.26 -13.42 -0.95
C ILE A 346 5.54 -13.79 -1.73
N ARG A 347 6.60 -14.17 -1.01
CA ARG A 347 7.89 -14.54 -1.60
C ARG A 347 7.89 -15.94 -2.19
N SER A 348 6.98 -16.81 -1.74
CA SER A 348 6.84 -18.19 -2.21
C SER A 348 6.48 -18.28 -3.71
N GLN A 349 6.43 -19.53 -4.16
CA GLN A 349 5.95 -19.94 -5.47
C GLN A 349 4.52 -20.52 -5.37
N ASP A 350 3.73 -20.03 -4.43
CA ASP A 350 2.33 -20.42 -4.27
C ASP A 350 1.39 -19.43 -4.95
N GLU A 351 0.15 -19.86 -5.17
CA GLU A 351 -0.89 -18.97 -5.68
C GLU A 351 -1.11 -17.80 -4.70
N PRO A 352 -1.23 -16.55 -5.19
CA PRO A 352 -1.58 -15.42 -4.34
C PRO A 352 -2.90 -15.66 -3.60
N LEU A 353 -2.86 -15.57 -2.27
CA LEU A 353 -4.07 -15.56 -1.45
C LEU A 353 -4.84 -14.26 -1.66
N GLU A 354 -6.10 -14.25 -1.25
CA GLU A 354 -6.93 -13.05 -1.32
C GLU A 354 -6.29 -11.85 -0.61
N ILE A 355 -5.72 -12.08 0.57
CA ILE A 355 -5.00 -11.05 1.31
C ILE A 355 -3.76 -10.57 0.58
N THR A 356 -3.04 -11.46 -0.11
CA THR A 356 -1.89 -11.08 -0.93
C THR A 356 -2.30 -10.12 -2.04
N ILE A 357 -3.41 -10.40 -2.72
CA ILE A 357 -3.95 -9.51 -3.78
C ILE A 357 -4.35 -8.16 -3.19
N LYS A 358 -4.99 -8.13 -2.01
CA LYS A 358 -5.30 -6.89 -1.28
C LYS A 358 -4.02 -6.10 -1.01
N ILE A 359 -3.03 -6.71 -0.36
CA ILE A 359 -1.76 -6.04 -0.05
C ILE A 359 -1.10 -5.48 -1.30
N VAL A 360 -1.06 -6.22 -2.41
CA VAL A 360 -0.51 -5.75 -3.69
C VAL A 360 -1.28 -4.52 -4.20
N ALA A 361 -2.62 -4.54 -4.13
CA ALA A 361 -3.44 -3.38 -4.49
C ALA A 361 -3.14 -2.15 -3.61
N LEU A 362 -3.00 -2.34 -2.28
CA LEU A 362 -2.68 -1.26 -1.34
C LEU A 362 -1.26 -0.72 -1.60
N ALA A 363 -0.26 -1.60 -1.77
CA ALA A 363 1.15 -1.26 -1.92
C ALA A 363 1.47 -0.51 -3.22
N LEU A 364 0.69 -0.77 -4.28
CA LEU A 364 0.79 -0.08 -5.56
C LEU A 364 -0.19 1.09 -5.69
N GLU A 365 -1.07 1.28 -4.71
CA GLU A 365 -2.14 2.28 -4.74
C GLU A 365 -3.04 2.12 -5.99
N THR A 366 -3.49 0.89 -6.28
CA THR A 366 -4.24 0.57 -7.51
C THR A 366 -5.58 -0.10 -7.22
N LEU A 367 -6.50 -0.03 -8.19
CA LEU A 367 -7.70 -0.89 -8.22
C LEU A 367 -7.36 -2.15 -9.01
N ILE A 368 -7.44 -3.32 -8.38
CA ILE A 368 -7.29 -4.61 -9.05
C ILE A 368 -8.67 -5.27 -9.13
N ASN A 369 -9.15 -5.52 -10.35
CA ASN A 369 -10.37 -6.28 -10.60
C ASN A 369 -9.97 -7.68 -11.08
N ILE A 370 -10.42 -8.72 -10.38
CA ILE A 370 -10.22 -10.11 -10.81
C ILE A 370 -11.57 -10.67 -11.26
N TYR A 371 -11.63 -11.03 -12.53
CA TYR A 371 -12.75 -11.74 -13.13
C TYR A 371 -12.45 -13.23 -13.11
N THR A 372 -13.31 -14.02 -12.49
CA THR A 372 -13.17 -15.48 -12.43
C THR A 372 -14.25 -16.12 -13.28
N ILE A 373 -13.88 -17.13 -14.06
CA ILE A 373 -14.86 -17.93 -14.82
C ILE A 373 -15.24 -19.14 -13.99
N GLU A 374 -16.52 -19.24 -13.67
CA GLU A 374 -17.10 -20.39 -12.98
C GLU A 374 -17.45 -21.52 -13.95
N ASN A 375 -17.75 -22.71 -13.43
CA ASN A 375 -18.01 -23.92 -14.23
C ASN A 375 -19.18 -23.78 -15.24
N ASN A 376 -20.09 -22.82 -15.01
CA ASN A 376 -21.21 -22.50 -15.90
C ASN A 376 -20.89 -21.37 -16.89
N ASN A 377 -19.62 -20.98 -17.04
CA ASN A 377 -19.16 -19.82 -17.80
C ASN A 377 -19.69 -18.47 -17.27
N ALA A 378 -20.22 -18.43 -16.04
CA ALA A 378 -20.52 -17.16 -15.39
C ALA A 378 -19.22 -16.44 -15.03
N LEU A 379 -19.20 -15.14 -15.31
CA LEU A 379 -18.09 -14.28 -14.98
C LEU A 379 -18.40 -13.58 -13.65
N THR A 380 -17.65 -13.91 -12.60
CA THR A 380 -17.74 -13.20 -11.32
C THR A 380 -16.60 -12.21 -11.18
N LYS A 381 -16.92 -11.00 -10.72
CA LYS A 381 -15.95 -9.92 -10.54
C LYS A 381 -15.69 -9.73 -9.04
N LYS A 382 -14.42 -9.62 -8.67
CA LYS A 382 -14.00 -9.24 -7.32
C LYS A 382 -13.02 -8.09 -7.38
N ASP A 383 -13.32 -7.07 -6.58
CA ASP A 383 -12.59 -5.81 -6.59
C ASP A 383 -11.72 -5.69 -5.35
N TYR A 384 -10.46 -5.34 -5.59
CA TYR A 384 -9.45 -5.11 -4.58
C TYR A 384 -9.00 -3.66 -4.71
N LYS A 385 -9.50 -2.82 -3.81
CA LYS A 385 -9.23 -1.38 -3.80
C LYS A 385 -8.72 -0.94 -2.44
N PHE A 386 -7.87 0.07 -2.45
CA PHE A 386 -7.56 0.85 -1.28
C PHE A 386 -8.74 1.85 -1.08
N ASN A 387 -9.53 1.66 -0.02
CA ASN A 387 -10.77 2.43 0.21
C ASN A 387 -10.53 3.95 0.40
N SER A 388 -9.27 4.33 0.64
CA SER A 388 -8.83 5.70 0.87
C SER A 388 -7.89 6.21 -0.21
N LEU A 389 -7.99 5.72 -1.46
CA LEU A 389 -7.13 6.25 -2.52
C LEU A 389 -7.46 7.73 -2.67
N PRO A 390 -6.47 8.62 -2.54
CA PRO A 390 -6.63 9.93 -3.14
C PRO A 390 -6.94 9.70 -4.64
N GLU A 391 -7.79 10.53 -5.22
CA GLU A 391 -8.22 10.45 -6.64
C GLU A 391 -7.06 10.37 -7.67
N SER A 392 -5.81 10.48 -7.19
CA SER A 392 -4.57 10.59 -7.95
C SER A 392 -4.06 9.29 -8.61
N SER A 393 -4.43 8.09 -8.16
CA SER A 393 -4.00 6.85 -8.81
C SER A 393 -5.17 6.14 -9.51
N ASN A 394 -5.65 6.75 -10.59
CA ASN A 394 -6.70 6.20 -11.48
C ASN A 394 -6.29 4.90 -12.21
N ILE A 395 -5.32 4.15 -11.70
CA ILE A 395 -4.81 2.93 -12.30
C ILE A 395 -5.71 1.76 -11.91
N THR A 396 -6.43 1.25 -12.92
CA THR A 396 -7.25 0.04 -12.82
C THR A 396 -6.59 -1.11 -13.58
N LEU A 397 -6.48 -2.25 -12.92
CA LEU A 397 -5.88 -3.48 -13.44
C LEU A 397 -6.97 -4.56 -13.54
N ASP A 398 -7.44 -4.87 -14.75
CA ASP A 398 -8.43 -5.93 -14.99
C ASP A 398 -7.72 -7.24 -15.37
N LEU A 399 -7.86 -8.25 -14.51
CA LEU A 399 -7.27 -9.58 -14.68
C LEU A 399 -8.37 -10.64 -14.83
N LEU A 400 -8.19 -11.57 -15.74
CA LEU A 400 -9.00 -12.77 -15.84
C LEU A 400 -8.26 -13.95 -15.19
N LYS A 401 -8.89 -14.57 -14.20
CA LYS A 401 -8.44 -15.78 -13.52
C LYS A 401 -9.21 -16.98 -14.05
N ILE A 402 -8.49 -17.96 -14.59
CA ILE A 402 -9.03 -19.25 -15.01
C ILE A 402 -8.37 -20.34 -14.17
N LYS A 403 -9.16 -21.29 -13.67
CA LYS A 403 -8.67 -22.42 -12.87
C LYS A 403 -8.92 -23.71 -13.65
N GLN A 404 -7.91 -24.27 -14.35
CA GLN A 404 -7.91 -25.66 -14.86
C GLN A 404 -6.64 -26.02 -15.68
N PRO A 405 -5.93 -27.14 -15.39
CA PRO A 405 -5.72 -27.76 -14.08
C PRO A 405 -4.83 -26.89 -13.15
N TYR A 406 -4.24 -25.83 -13.70
CA TYR A 406 -3.48 -24.80 -12.97
C TYR A 406 -4.25 -23.48 -12.98
N ILE A 407 -3.88 -22.56 -12.09
CA ILE A 407 -4.40 -21.18 -12.17
C ILE A 407 -3.61 -20.42 -13.21
N ILE A 408 -4.33 -19.78 -14.11
CA ILE A 408 -3.78 -18.91 -15.15
C ILE A 408 -4.39 -17.52 -14.98
N TYR A 409 -3.52 -16.51 -15.05
CA TYR A 409 -3.90 -15.11 -15.05
C TYR A 409 -3.67 -14.52 -16.44
N TYR A 410 -4.66 -13.80 -16.95
CA TYR A 410 -4.59 -13.02 -18.18
C TYR A 410 -4.90 -11.56 -17.88
N LEU A 411 -4.36 -10.65 -18.67
CA LEU A 411 -4.85 -9.27 -18.70
C LEU A 411 -5.98 -9.15 -19.71
N ILE A 412 -7.05 -8.44 -19.37
CA ILE A 412 -8.18 -8.19 -20.26
C ILE A 412 -8.36 -6.70 -20.50
N TYR A 413 -8.78 -6.33 -21.71
CA TYR A 413 -8.84 -4.94 -22.15
C TYR A 413 -10.12 -4.66 -22.91
N ASN A 414 -10.70 -3.48 -22.71
CA ASN A 414 -11.82 -2.99 -23.51
C ASN A 414 -11.34 -2.49 -24.89
N GLN A 415 -10.12 -1.98 -24.99
CA GLN A 415 -9.56 -1.45 -26.25
C GLN A 415 -8.09 -1.86 -26.39
N LEU A 416 -7.64 -2.06 -27.63
CA LEU A 416 -6.23 -2.31 -27.94
C LEU A 416 -5.46 -1.00 -27.79
N GLU A 417 -4.86 -0.82 -26.62
CA GLU A 417 -3.99 0.31 -26.34
C GLU A 417 -2.59 -0.03 -26.90
N GLY A 418 -2.12 0.72 -27.91
CA GLY A 418 -0.73 0.64 -28.39
C GLY A 418 -0.45 -0.12 -29.69
N GLN A 419 -1.35 -0.97 -30.22
CA GLN A 419 -1.06 -1.78 -31.43
C GLN A 419 -1.72 -1.31 -32.74
N GLN A 420 -1.88 -0.01 -32.98
CA GLN A 420 -2.10 0.42 -34.37
C GLN A 420 -0.91 0.05 -35.29
N LEU A 421 0.28 -0.25 -34.74
CA LEU A 421 1.50 -0.57 -35.48
C LEU A 421 1.77 -2.08 -35.72
N VAL A 422 1.34 -3.01 -34.86
CA VAL A 422 1.60 -4.45 -35.08
C VAL A 422 0.74 -5.02 -36.22
N ARG A 423 -0.40 -4.37 -36.53
CA ARG A 423 -1.09 -4.68 -37.78
C ARG A 423 -0.22 -4.39 -38.99
N VAL A 424 0.67 -3.39 -38.97
CA VAL A 424 1.52 -3.08 -40.14
C VAL A 424 2.56 -4.17 -40.39
N SER A 425 3.16 -4.77 -39.34
CA SER A 425 4.10 -5.89 -39.50
C SER A 425 3.40 -7.20 -39.87
N SER A 426 2.23 -7.46 -39.30
CA SER A 426 1.39 -8.62 -39.65
C SER A 426 0.85 -8.49 -41.08
N GLN A 427 0.38 -7.31 -41.48
CA GLN A 427 -0.05 -7.04 -42.85
C GLN A 427 1.13 -7.08 -43.82
N ALA A 428 2.31 -6.59 -43.45
CA ALA A 428 3.50 -6.69 -44.30
C ALA A 428 3.92 -8.15 -44.50
N PHE A 429 3.88 -8.97 -43.45
CA PHE A 429 4.14 -10.41 -43.54
C PHE A 429 3.05 -11.16 -44.32
N ILE A 430 1.77 -10.84 -44.10
CA ILE A 430 0.64 -11.39 -44.85
C ILE A 430 0.72 -10.96 -46.32
N ASN A 431 1.05 -9.70 -46.60
CA ASN A 431 1.24 -9.20 -47.96
C ASN A 431 2.47 -9.85 -48.61
N GLN A 432 3.55 -10.10 -47.86
CA GLN A 432 4.72 -10.82 -48.36
C GLN A 432 4.39 -12.28 -48.67
N GLN A 433 3.64 -12.97 -47.80
CA GLN A 433 3.14 -14.32 -48.08
C GLN A 433 2.16 -14.35 -49.26
N GLN A 434 1.24 -13.38 -49.35
CA GLN A 434 0.34 -13.25 -50.51
C GLN A 434 1.12 -12.94 -51.79
N THR A 435 2.21 -12.18 -51.72
CA THR A 435 3.07 -11.89 -52.88
C THR A 435 3.83 -13.16 -53.30
N LEU A 436 4.35 -13.93 -52.35
CA LEU A 436 5.00 -15.22 -52.62
C LEU A 436 4.01 -16.25 -53.18
N GLN A 437 2.79 -16.27 -52.66
CA GLN A 437 1.73 -17.16 -53.13
C GLN A 437 1.23 -16.74 -54.52
N GLN A 438 1.08 -15.45 -54.79
CA GLN A 438 0.79 -14.93 -56.12
C GLN A 438 1.93 -15.19 -57.12
N GLN A 439 3.20 -15.16 -56.69
CA GLN A 439 4.35 -15.55 -57.52
C GLN A 439 4.35 -17.05 -57.83
N GLN A 440 3.96 -17.89 -56.87
CA GLN A 440 3.79 -19.33 -57.10
C GLN A 440 2.58 -19.63 -58.00
N GLU A 441 1.47 -18.91 -57.83
CA GLU A 441 0.26 -19.05 -58.66
C GLU A 441 0.47 -18.50 -60.07
N SER A 442 1.27 -17.45 -60.26
CA SER A 442 1.63 -16.97 -61.62
C SER A 442 2.60 -17.92 -62.32
N GLN A 443 3.49 -18.61 -61.59
CA GLN A 443 4.28 -19.72 -62.12
C GLN A 443 3.45 -20.97 -62.45
N GLN A 444 2.33 -21.20 -61.75
CA GLN A 444 1.40 -22.31 -62.04
C GLN A 444 0.36 -21.97 -63.12
N ASN A 445 -0.06 -20.70 -63.24
CA ASN A 445 -1.02 -20.26 -64.24
C ASN A 445 -0.41 -20.06 -65.64
N GLU A 446 0.92 -19.97 -65.77
CA GLU A 446 1.59 -20.12 -67.08
C GLU A 446 1.54 -21.56 -67.62
N GLN A 447 1.09 -22.54 -66.81
CA GLN A 447 0.90 -23.92 -67.26
C GLN A 447 -0.56 -24.33 -67.48
N ASN A 448 -1.55 -23.48 -67.19
CA ASN A 448 -2.97 -23.83 -67.35
C ASN A 448 -3.79 -22.69 -67.97
N ILE A 449 -3.52 -22.44 -69.24
CA ILE A 449 -4.52 -21.81 -70.12
C ILE A 449 -5.49 -22.91 -70.54
N TYR A 450 -6.65 -23.05 -69.89
CA TYR A 450 -7.94 -23.39 -70.52
C TYR A 450 -9.08 -23.33 -69.48
N GLY A 451 -9.85 -22.24 -69.54
CA GLY A 451 -11.30 -22.12 -69.30
C GLY A 451 -11.95 -22.67 -68.03
N GLN A 452 -12.52 -21.78 -67.20
CA GLN A 452 -13.97 -21.75 -66.87
C GLN A 452 -14.32 -20.65 -65.84
N LYS A 453 -15.48 -20.01 -66.05
CA LYS A 453 -16.27 -19.14 -65.14
C LYS A 453 -17.30 -20.02 -64.39
N PRO A 454 -18.19 -19.51 -63.50
CA PRO A 454 -18.11 -18.49 -62.44
C PRO A 454 -18.83 -18.95 -61.13
N ARG A 455 -18.93 -18.12 -60.07
CA ARG A 455 -20.20 -17.74 -59.37
C ARG A 455 -19.98 -17.03 -58.01
N GLN A 456 -20.69 -15.92 -57.84
CA GLN A 456 -20.91 -15.18 -56.59
C GLN A 456 -22.17 -15.69 -55.87
N GLN A 457 -22.17 -15.69 -54.53
CA GLN A 457 -23.40 -15.63 -53.72
C GLN A 457 -23.19 -14.76 -52.47
N ASN A 458 -24.15 -13.86 -52.27
CA ASN A 458 -24.39 -13.02 -51.10
C ASN A 458 -25.30 -13.76 -50.10
N SER A 459 -25.18 -13.44 -48.80
CA SER A 459 -26.35 -13.34 -47.89
C SER A 459 -26.05 -12.50 -46.63
N VAL A 460 -27.11 -11.92 -46.09
CA VAL A 460 -27.22 -10.72 -45.24
C VAL A 460 -28.04 -11.05 -43.96
N GLN A 461 -27.65 -10.48 -42.80
CA GLN A 461 -28.43 -10.11 -41.58
C GLN A 461 -29.25 -11.19 -40.83
N THR A 462 -29.67 -11.13 -39.55
CA THR A 462 -29.75 -10.18 -38.40
C THR A 462 -30.25 -10.98 -37.17
N ASN A 463 -30.04 -10.49 -35.93
CA ASN A 463 -31.13 -10.20 -34.94
C ASN A 463 -30.64 -9.93 -33.49
N LYS A 464 -31.43 -9.13 -32.76
CA LYS A 464 -31.20 -8.50 -31.45
C LYS A 464 -32.32 -8.84 -30.43
N ALA A 465 -31.95 -8.72 -29.15
CA ALA A 465 -32.70 -8.28 -27.94
C ALA A 465 -33.56 -9.27 -27.12
N ASN A 466 -33.33 -9.33 -25.78
CA ASN A 466 -34.17 -8.68 -24.74
C ASN A 466 -33.79 -9.00 -23.27
N LEU A 467 -34.25 -8.10 -22.37
CA LEU A 467 -34.69 -8.24 -20.95
C LEU A 467 -33.82 -7.74 -19.77
N ALA A 468 -34.53 -7.03 -18.87
CA ALA A 468 -34.09 -6.36 -17.64
C ALA A 468 -35.15 -6.51 -16.52
N GLN A 469 -34.72 -6.15 -15.30
CA GLN A 469 -35.45 -5.70 -14.08
C GLN A 469 -35.60 -6.63 -12.87
N ASN A 470 -35.14 -6.13 -11.70
CA ASN A 470 -35.81 -6.10 -10.38
C ASN A 470 -34.97 -5.24 -9.39
N ASN A 471 -35.60 -4.41 -8.53
CA ASN A 471 -34.99 -3.81 -7.33
C ASN A 471 -36.06 -3.36 -6.30
N ALA A 472 -35.69 -3.36 -5.01
CA ALA A 472 -36.57 -3.15 -3.85
C ALA A 472 -36.16 -1.92 -2.98
N GLU A 473 -37.15 -1.28 -2.34
CA GLU A 473 -37.08 -0.02 -1.56
C GLU A 473 -36.51 -0.12 -0.13
N VAL A 474 -35.92 1.00 0.36
CA VAL A 474 -35.43 1.22 1.74
C VAL A 474 -36.21 2.36 2.43
N ARG A 475 -36.39 2.30 3.76
CA ARG A 475 -37.34 3.13 4.53
C ARG A 475 -36.74 4.40 5.18
N PRO A 476 -37.53 5.48 5.36
CA PRO A 476 -37.07 6.84 5.75
C PRO A 476 -36.48 7.03 7.16
N SER A 477 -36.69 6.11 8.11
CA SER A 477 -36.31 6.32 9.52
C SER A 477 -34.81 6.27 9.81
N GLN A 478 -33.98 5.90 8.83
CA GLN A 478 -32.52 5.82 8.97
C GLN A 478 -31.82 7.16 8.69
N ILE A 479 -32.45 8.05 7.94
CA ILE A 479 -31.87 9.34 7.50
C ILE A 479 -31.82 10.35 8.66
N GLU A 480 -32.77 10.26 9.59
CA GLU A 480 -32.89 11.21 10.70
C GLU A 480 -31.90 10.92 11.85
N ASP A 481 -31.59 9.64 12.10
CA ASP A 481 -30.53 9.20 13.05
C ASP A 481 -29.13 9.65 12.56
N LEU A 482 -28.88 9.63 11.25
CA LEU A 482 -27.60 10.06 10.66
C LEU A 482 -27.36 11.57 10.77
N LYS A 483 -28.40 12.39 10.61
CA LYS A 483 -28.27 13.86 10.75
C LYS A 483 -27.90 14.29 12.17
N VAL A 484 -28.45 13.63 13.19
CA VAL A 484 -28.14 13.92 14.60
C VAL A 484 -26.69 13.52 14.92
N ARG A 485 -26.21 12.38 14.41
CA ARG A 485 -24.82 11.92 14.56
C ARG A 485 -23.79 12.87 13.93
N GLY A 486 -24.08 13.40 12.74
CA GLY A 486 -23.23 14.39 12.08
C GLY A 486 -23.07 15.69 12.88
N GLY A 487 -24.12 16.11 13.59
CA GLY A 487 -24.10 17.29 14.46
C GLY A 487 -23.21 17.13 15.69
N TYR A 488 -23.26 15.96 16.35
CA TYR A 488 -22.41 15.65 17.51
C TYR A 488 -20.93 15.54 17.13
N LEU A 489 -20.63 14.92 15.99
CA LEU A 489 -19.25 14.73 15.53
C LEU A 489 -18.57 16.07 15.21
N LYS A 490 -19.30 17.02 14.62
CA LYS A 490 -18.81 18.37 14.31
C LYS A 490 -18.44 19.17 15.57
N LYS A 491 -19.17 18.97 16.67
CA LYS A 491 -18.85 19.60 17.97
C LYS A 491 -17.60 19.00 18.61
N MET A 492 -17.42 17.68 18.56
CA MET A 492 -16.21 17.03 19.09
C MET A 492 -14.94 17.46 18.35
N LEU A 493 -15.02 17.61 17.02
CA LEU A 493 -13.91 18.08 16.19
C LEU A 493 -13.46 19.50 16.55
N LYS A 494 -14.42 20.41 16.71
CA LYS A 494 -14.12 21.78 17.14
C LYS A 494 -13.36 21.80 18.48
N MET A 495 -13.75 20.95 19.43
CA MET A 495 -13.08 20.86 20.72
C MET A 495 -11.68 20.24 20.62
N PHE A 496 -11.43 19.34 19.68
CA PHE A 496 -10.11 18.79 19.43
C PHE A 496 -9.16 19.84 18.84
N ASP A 497 -9.66 20.65 17.89
CA ASP A 497 -8.92 21.78 17.33
C ASP A 497 -8.62 22.83 18.40
N ASP A 498 -9.64 23.26 19.17
CA ASP A 498 -9.49 24.25 20.25
C ASP A 498 -8.47 23.78 21.33
N ASN A 499 -8.49 22.49 21.71
CA ASN A 499 -7.55 21.94 22.70
C ASN A 499 -6.13 21.75 22.15
N THR A 500 -5.99 21.45 20.85
CA THR A 500 -4.67 21.32 20.21
C THR A 500 -4.00 22.68 20.06
N GLU A 501 -4.78 23.71 19.74
CA GLU A 501 -4.30 25.09 19.65
C GLU A 501 -3.91 25.64 21.04
N ASP A 502 -4.70 25.34 22.08
CA ASP A 502 -4.34 25.65 23.47
C ASP A 502 -3.04 24.94 23.91
N LEU A 503 -2.82 23.69 23.50
CA LEU A 503 -1.59 22.95 23.80
C LEU A 503 -0.36 23.55 23.10
N ILE A 504 -0.50 23.95 21.83
CA ILE A 504 0.56 24.63 21.08
C ILE A 504 0.88 25.97 21.75
N ASN A 505 -0.13 26.75 22.10
CA ASN A 505 0.06 28.05 22.77
C ASN A 505 0.72 27.90 24.15
N LYS A 506 0.36 26.85 24.92
CA LYS A 506 1.00 26.54 26.20
C LYS A 506 2.47 26.14 26.04
N LEU A 507 2.79 25.32 25.04
CA LEU A 507 4.18 25.00 24.72
C LEU A 507 4.97 26.25 24.33
N SER A 508 4.40 27.14 23.53
CA SER A 508 5.03 28.41 23.16
C SER A 508 5.23 29.33 24.37
N SER A 509 4.27 29.41 25.30
CA SER A 509 4.44 30.20 26.54
C SER A 509 5.44 29.62 27.53
N PHE A 510 5.72 28.31 27.45
CA PHE A 510 6.73 27.66 28.27
C PHE A 510 8.16 28.04 27.80
N LYS A 511 8.32 28.35 26.51
CA LYS A 511 9.56 28.82 25.87
C LYS A 511 10.00 30.19 26.39
N ASP A 512 9.06 31.10 26.64
CA ASP A 512 9.34 32.46 27.11
C ASP A 512 9.79 32.54 28.59
N GLY A 513 9.76 31.41 29.32
CA GLY A 513 10.08 31.34 30.75
C GLY A 513 11.39 30.63 31.10
N MET A 514 12.10 30.05 30.13
CA MET A 514 13.38 29.38 30.35
C MET A 514 14.52 30.33 29.96
N ASN A 515 15.42 30.62 30.90
CA ASN A 515 16.56 31.50 30.65
C ASN A 515 17.50 30.86 29.63
N GLU A 516 17.87 31.67 28.64
CA GLU A 516 18.76 31.37 27.52
C GLU A 516 20.17 31.00 27.99
N ASP A 517 20.49 29.70 28.01
CA ASP A 517 21.87 29.22 27.88
C ASP A 517 22.06 28.83 26.40
N GLU A 518 22.90 29.59 25.67
CA GLU A 518 23.03 29.62 24.20
C GLU A 518 23.49 28.31 23.52
N GLU A 519 23.75 27.22 24.26
CA GLU A 519 24.26 25.96 23.68
C GLU A 519 23.18 24.92 23.31
N ASP A 520 21.91 25.12 23.71
CA ASP A 520 20.82 24.14 23.48
C ASP A 520 19.82 24.53 22.35
N GLU A 521 19.97 25.70 21.72
CA GLU A 521 19.00 26.23 20.74
C GLU A 521 18.78 25.31 19.51
N GLN A 522 19.81 24.57 19.10
CA GLN A 522 19.78 23.78 17.86
C GLN A 522 19.05 22.43 18.04
N ASP A 523 19.08 21.86 19.25
CA ASP A 523 18.34 20.64 19.57
C ASP A 523 16.87 20.94 19.87
N GLU A 524 16.57 22.11 20.43
CA GLU A 524 15.20 22.57 20.70
C GLU A 524 14.42 22.92 19.42
N GLU A 525 15.04 23.58 18.44
CA GLU A 525 14.39 23.87 17.15
C GLU A 525 14.04 22.58 16.39
N ASN A 526 14.86 21.54 16.52
CA ASN A 526 14.59 20.21 15.97
C ASN A 526 13.41 19.51 16.67
N ILE A 527 13.29 19.62 17.99
CA ILE A 527 12.17 19.03 18.75
C ILE A 527 10.85 19.72 18.40
N GLU A 528 10.84 21.05 18.33
CA GLU A 528 9.65 21.84 17.97
C GLU A 528 9.18 21.49 16.54
N LYS A 529 10.12 21.34 15.61
CA LYS A 529 9.85 20.92 14.23
C LYS A 529 9.26 19.50 14.16
N VAL A 530 9.86 18.54 14.86
CA VAL A 530 9.39 17.14 14.89
C VAL A 530 7.99 17.03 15.51
N LEU A 531 7.71 17.78 16.58
CA LEU A 531 6.37 17.83 17.20
C LEU A 531 5.33 18.45 16.25
N LYS A 532 5.65 19.57 15.59
CA LYS A 532 4.75 20.19 14.60
C LYS A 532 4.48 19.24 13.42
N GLU A 533 5.49 18.51 12.95
CA GLU A 533 5.33 17.51 11.89
C GLU A 533 4.43 16.34 12.34
N GLN A 534 4.62 15.81 13.56
CA GLN A 534 3.77 14.75 14.11
C GLN A 534 2.31 15.19 14.34
N ILE A 535 2.10 16.43 14.81
CA ILE A 535 0.77 17.01 14.98
C ILE A 535 0.09 17.18 13.61
N ASN A 536 0.79 17.73 12.62
CA ASN A 536 0.25 17.90 11.27
C ASN A 536 -0.03 16.56 10.58
N TYR A 537 0.81 15.55 10.79
CA TYR A 537 0.59 14.18 10.31
C TYR A 537 -0.67 13.57 10.95
N SER A 538 -0.84 13.74 12.26
CA SER A 538 -2.01 13.24 13.00
C SER A 538 -3.30 13.96 12.59
N LYS A 539 -3.26 15.29 12.41
CA LYS A 539 -4.38 16.09 11.85
C LYS A 539 -4.77 15.60 10.45
N SER A 540 -3.80 15.37 9.59
CA SER A 540 -4.03 14.88 8.22
C SER A 540 -4.68 13.50 8.23
N ARG A 541 -4.24 12.59 9.10
CA ARG A 541 -4.86 11.26 9.27
C ARG A 541 -6.29 11.34 9.76
N ALA A 542 -6.55 12.19 10.76
CA ALA A 542 -7.89 12.40 11.28
C ALA A 542 -8.81 12.98 10.18
N LEU A 543 -8.40 14.06 9.51
CA LEU A 543 -9.15 14.67 8.40
C LEU A 543 -9.42 13.69 7.27
N ASN A 544 -8.45 12.83 6.92
CA ASN A 544 -8.63 11.79 5.91
C ASN A 544 -9.65 10.73 6.35
N PHE A 545 -9.59 10.28 7.61
CA PHE A 545 -10.58 9.37 8.18
C PHE A 545 -12.00 9.97 8.14
N TYR A 546 -12.14 11.28 8.42
CA TYR A 546 -13.44 11.96 8.38
C TYR A 546 -13.96 12.25 6.97
N SER A 547 -13.08 12.56 6.02
CA SER A 547 -13.45 12.66 4.60
C SER A 547 -14.07 11.34 4.09
N ASN A 548 -13.55 10.21 4.57
CA ASN A 548 -14.09 8.89 4.25
C ASN A 548 -15.52 8.68 4.80
N ILE A 549 -15.81 9.18 6.01
CA ILE A 549 -17.15 9.10 6.61
C ILE A 549 -18.14 10.01 5.86
N GLN A 550 -17.76 11.25 5.52
CA GLN A 550 -18.63 12.17 4.77
C GLN A 550 -18.93 11.67 3.34
N THR A 551 -17.97 10.98 2.72
CA THR A 551 -18.14 10.41 1.38
C THR A 551 -19.07 9.20 1.40
N GLN A 552 -19.07 8.42 2.51
CA GLN A 552 -20.07 7.38 2.74
C GLN A 552 -21.48 7.95 2.94
N ASP A 553 -21.63 9.05 3.69
CA ASP A 553 -22.92 9.75 3.87
C ASP A 553 -23.46 10.36 2.55
N ARG A 554 -22.58 10.92 1.71
CA ARG A 554 -22.97 11.46 0.39
C ARG A 554 -23.32 10.37 -0.61
N GLY A 555 -22.60 9.25 -0.59
CA GLY A 555 -22.90 8.08 -1.43
C GLY A 555 -24.28 7.49 -1.13
N GLN A 556 -24.68 7.44 0.15
CA GLN A 556 -26.03 7.00 0.53
C GLN A 556 -27.13 8.00 0.14
N ASN A 557 -26.86 9.31 0.21
CA ASN A 557 -27.83 10.34 -0.21
C ASN A 557 -28.00 10.42 -1.74
N TRP A 558 -26.95 10.21 -2.53
CA TRP A 558 -27.04 10.15 -4.00
C TRP A 558 -27.88 8.97 -4.50
N VAL A 559 -27.82 7.82 -3.82
CA VAL A 559 -28.67 6.67 -4.12
C VAL A 559 -30.14 6.97 -3.81
N ASN A 560 -30.42 7.79 -2.79
CA ASN A 560 -31.79 8.17 -2.42
C ASN A 560 -32.38 9.30 -3.30
N ASP A 561 -31.58 10.27 -3.73
CA ASP A 561 -32.03 11.38 -4.61
C ASP A 561 -32.24 10.93 -6.07
N GLY A 562 -31.62 9.83 -6.49
CA GLY A 562 -31.88 9.19 -7.78
C GLY A 562 -33.18 8.39 -7.82
N ILE A 563 -33.71 7.98 -6.67
CA ILE A 563 -34.96 7.20 -6.54
C ILE A 563 -36.19 8.11 -6.42
N SER A 564 -36.01 9.38 -6.05
CA SER A 564 -37.11 10.36 -5.91
C SER A 564 -37.38 11.23 -7.15
N ASN A 565 -36.57 11.10 -8.21
CA ASN A 565 -36.72 11.83 -9.48
C ASN A 565 -36.94 10.91 -10.71
N GLN A 566 -37.38 9.66 -10.48
CA GLN A 566 -37.93 8.75 -11.49
C GLN A 566 -39.29 8.27 -11.01
#